data_AF-A0A841JZ40-F1
#
_entry.id   AF-A0A841JZ40-F1
#
_cell.length_a   1.000
_cell.length_b   1.000
_cell.length_c   1.000
_cell.angle_alpha   90.00
_cell.angle_beta   90.00
_cell.angle_gamma   90.00
#
_symmetry.space_group_name_H-M   'P 1'
#
loop_
_entity.id
_entity.type
_entity.pdbx_description
1 polymer ?
#
loop_
_entity_poly.entity_id
_entity_poly.type
_entity_poly.pdbx_seq_one_letter_code
_entity_poly.pdbx_strand_id
1 'polypeptide(L)'
;MMKGCDRYRAATQFYLDRELSGSDLEDFLAHLEKCKDCRARLEAEEKLSALLHRSRPLYLSPDALRLRITHAAEAFHDVIAHEAGLRVDRL
;
A
#
# COMPACT_ATOMS: atom_id res chain seq x y z
N MET A 1 28.03 0.60 5.58
CA MET A 1 27.88 1.06 4.18
C MET A 1 28.24 -0.09 3.25
N MET A 2 27.27 -0.96 2.97
CA MET A 2 27.48 -2.13 2.12
C MET A 2 27.11 -1.74 0.68
N LYS A 3 28.06 -1.85 -0.25
CA LYS A 3 27.85 -1.53 -1.67
C LYS A 3 26.67 -2.38 -2.21
N GLY A 4 25.73 -1.74 -2.90
CA GLY A 4 24.58 -2.42 -3.53
C GLY A 4 23.21 -2.17 -2.88
N CYS A 5 23.15 -1.41 -1.78
CA CYS A 5 21.86 -1.09 -1.12
C CYS A 5 21.09 0.06 -1.78
N ASP A 6 21.74 0.91 -2.58
CA ASP A 6 21.14 2.17 -3.03
C ASP A 6 19.87 1.98 -3.88
N ARG A 7 19.84 0.96 -4.75
CA ARG A 7 18.61 0.62 -5.51
C ARG A 7 17.45 0.27 -4.59
N TYR A 8 17.70 -0.49 -3.54
CA TYR A 8 16.67 -0.93 -2.60
C TYR A 8 16.21 0.20 -1.69
N ARG A 9 17.14 1.11 -1.34
CA ARG A 9 16.79 2.35 -0.62
C ARG A 9 15.87 3.26 -1.42
N ALA A 10 16.00 3.28 -2.75
CA ALA A 10 15.08 3.99 -3.64
C ALA A 10 13.76 3.22 -3.81
N ALA A 11 13.81 1.88 -3.88
CA ALA A 11 12.65 1.01 -3.99
C ALA A 11 11.72 1.04 -2.75
N THR A 12 12.22 1.50 -1.60
CA THR A 12 11.44 1.58 -0.35
C THR A 12 10.13 2.36 -0.53
N GLN A 13 10.16 3.49 -1.25
CA GLN A 13 8.95 4.30 -1.42
C GLN A 13 7.92 3.60 -2.31
N PHE A 14 8.38 3.04 -3.44
CA PHE A 14 7.53 2.24 -4.33
C PHE A 14 6.90 1.03 -3.61
N TYR A 15 7.64 0.42 -2.66
CA TYR A 15 7.09 -0.65 -1.81
C TYR A 15 5.95 -0.13 -0.91
N LEU A 16 6.16 0.99 -0.22
CA LEU A 16 5.16 1.59 0.67
C LEU A 16 3.90 2.04 -0.06
N ASP A 17 4.06 2.56 -1.27
CA ASP A 17 2.96 3.01 -2.14
C ASP A 17 2.29 1.84 -2.88
N ARG A 18 2.76 0.59 -2.66
CA ARG A 18 2.30 -0.65 -3.32
C ARG A 18 2.45 -0.64 -4.84
N GLU A 19 3.46 0.06 -5.34
CA GLU A 19 3.78 0.18 -6.76
C GLU A 19 4.82 -0.85 -7.24
N LEU A 20 5.52 -1.52 -6.32
CA LEU A 20 6.36 -2.68 -6.67
C LEU A 20 5.50 -3.90 -6.98
N SER A 21 5.82 -4.59 -8.07
CA SER A 21 5.12 -5.80 -8.48
C SER A 21 6.07 -6.80 -9.17
N GLY A 22 5.63 -8.05 -9.29
CA GLY A 22 6.38 -9.11 -9.97
C GLY A 22 7.80 -9.30 -9.42
N SER A 23 8.75 -9.43 -10.34
CA SER A 23 10.17 -9.69 -10.01
C SER A 23 10.80 -8.59 -9.17
N ASP A 24 10.40 -7.33 -9.34
CA ASP A 24 10.98 -6.22 -8.58
C ASP A 24 10.60 -6.28 -7.10
N LEU A 25 9.37 -6.73 -6.81
CA LEU A 25 8.92 -6.97 -5.44
C LEU A 25 9.67 -8.15 -4.81
N GLU A 26 9.78 -9.27 -5.53
CA GLU A 26 10.48 -10.46 -5.07
C GLU A 26 11.96 -10.16 -4.77
N ASP A 27 12.64 -9.46 -5.68
CA ASP A 27 14.04 -9.03 -5.52
C ASP A 27 14.23 -8.11 -4.31
N PHE A 28 13.29 -7.17 -4.11
CA PHE A 28 13.30 -6.25 -2.98
C PHE A 28 13.16 -7.01 -1.64
N LEU A 29 12.19 -7.92 -1.55
CA LEU A 29 11.97 -8.74 -0.35
C LEU A 29 13.18 -9.64 -0.05
N ALA A 30 13.73 -10.29 -1.07
CA ALA A 30 14.93 -11.14 -0.93
C ALA A 30 16.16 -10.36 -0.43
N HIS A 31 16.26 -9.06 -0.77
CA HIS A 31 17.30 -8.20 -0.20
C HIS A 31 17.06 -7.88 1.27
N LEU A 32 15.82 -7.58 1.67
CA LEU A 32 15.46 -7.27 3.06
C LEU A 32 15.72 -8.43 4.01
N GLU A 33 15.57 -9.68 3.54
CA GLU A 33 15.92 -10.88 4.31
C GLU A 33 17.41 -10.90 4.70
N LYS A 34 18.27 -10.37 3.83
CA LYS A 34 19.73 -10.45 3.96
C LYS A 34 20.35 -9.17 4.53
N CYS A 35 19.69 -8.02 4.37
CA CYS A 35 20.23 -6.71 4.75
C CYS A 35 19.50 -6.11 5.95
N LYS A 36 20.14 -6.13 7.12
CA LYS A 36 19.61 -5.52 8.35
C LYS A 36 19.44 -4.00 8.22
N ASP A 37 20.37 -3.32 7.55
CA ASP A 37 20.33 -1.84 7.39
C ASP A 37 19.11 -1.40 6.58
N CYS A 38 18.83 -2.08 5.46
CA CYS A 38 17.66 -1.77 4.63
C CYS A 38 16.34 -2.13 5.34
N ARG A 39 16.33 -3.20 6.15
CA ARG A 39 15.16 -3.55 6.98
C ARG A 39 14.87 -2.48 8.04
N ALA A 40 15.88 -2.07 8.79
CA ALA A 40 15.74 -1.02 9.80
C ALA A 40 15.27 0.31 9.18
N ARG A 41 15.74 0.63 7.97
CA ARG A 41 15.26 1.79 7.22
C ARG A 41 13.80 1.64 6.81
N LEU A 42 13.40 0.51 6.23
CA LEU A 42 11.99 0.27 5.89
C LEU A 42 11.09 0.43 7.11
N GLU A 43 11.45 -0.18 8.25
CA GLU A 43 10.69 -0.05 9.50
C GLU A 43 10.57 1.41 9.98
N ALA A 44 11.60 2.24 9.77
CA ALA A 44 11.56 3.65 10.10
C ALA A 44 10.60 4.44 9.19
N GLU A 45 10.63 4.17 7.88
CA GLU A 45 9.72 4.78 6.90
C GLU A 45 8.27 4.32 7.12
N GLU A 46 8.04 3.05 7.45
CA GLU A 46 6.71 2.52 7.81
C GLU A 46 6.15 3.23 9.05
N LYS A 47 6.97 3.40 10.10
CA LYS A 47 6.57 4.13 11.31
C LYS A 47 6.23 5.58 10.99
N LEU A 48 7.04 6.25 10.17
CA LEU A 48 6.79 7.62 9.75
C LEU A 48 5.48 7.72 8.94
N SER A 49 5.29 6.85 7.94
CA SER A 49 4.07 6.79 7.15
C SER A 49 2.84 6.56 8.03
N ALA A 50 2.90 5.63 8.98
CA ALA A 50 1.82 5.37 9.92
C ALA A 50 1.53 6.56 10.85
N LEU A 51 2.55 7.32 11.26
CA LEU A 51 2.36 8.56 12.02
C LEU A 51 1.65 9.63 11.18
N LEU A 52 2.07 9.82 9.93
CA LEU A 52 1.45 10.77 9.00
C LEU A 52 0.00 10.39 8.68
N HIS A 53 -0.27 9.10 8.46
CA HIS A 53 -1.64 8.61 8.26
C HIS A 53 -2.54 8.86 9.47
N ARG A 54 -2.05 8.64 10.69
CA ARG A 54 -2.80 8.92 11.93
C ARG A 54 -3.08 10.39 12.17
N SER A 55 -2.22 11.27 11.66
CA SER A 55 -2.43 12.73 11.71
C SER A 55 -3.50 13.22 10.73
N ARG A 56 -4.01 12.34 9.85
CA ARG A 56 -5.06 12.62 8.89
C ARG A 56 -6.35 11.87 9.22
N PRO A 57 -7.52 12.42 8.85
CA PRO A 57 -7.73 13.76 8.31
C PRO A 57 -7.85 14.82 9.42
N LEU A 58 -7.37 16.04 9.17
CA LEU A 58 -7.63 17.19 10.05
C LEU A 58 -9.13 17.55 10.15
N TYR A 59 -9.95 16.98 9.26
CA TYR A 59 -11.39 17.19 9.18
C TYR A 59 -12.11 15.86 8.98
N LEU A 60 -13.18 15.65 9.75
CA LEU A 60 -14.08 14.54 9.50
C LEU A 60 -14.83 14.79 8.18
N SER A 61 -14.82 13.81 7.28
CA SER A 61 -15.69 13.84 6.10
C SER A 61 -17.15 13.78 6.57
N PRO A 62 -18.07 14.63 6.06
CA PRO A 62 -19.49 14.54 6.39
C PRO A 62 -20.06 13.14 6.07
N ASP A 63 -20.97 12.64 6.90
CA ASP A 63 -21.52 11.29 6.73
C ASP A 63 -22.19 11.10 5.36
N ALA A 64 -22.83 12.15 4.84
CA ALA A 64 -23.40 12.14 3.49
C ALA A 64 -22.34 11.89 2.39
N LEU A 65 -21.13 12.42 2.54
CA LEU A 65 -20.04 12.18 1.59
C LEU A 65 -19.49 10.77 1.74
N ARG A 66 -19.31 10.29 2.98
CA ARG A 66 -18.88 8.90 3.22
C ARG A 66 -19.87 7.92 2.61
N LEU A 67 -21.16 8.08 2.87
CA LEU A 67 -22.22 7.22 2.33
C LEU A 67 -22.21 7.18 0.80
N ARG A 68 -22.09 8.35 0.15
CA ARG A 68 -22.00 8.44 -1.31
C ARG A 68 -20.78 7.71 -1.87
N ILE A 69 -19.63 7.84 -1.22
CA ILE A 69 -18.40 7.16 -1.64
C ILE A 69 -18.52 5.64 -1.44
N THR A 70 -19.06 5.20 -0.30
CA THR A 70 -19.28 3.77 -0.02
C THR A 70 -20.21 3.14 -1.07
N HIS A 71 -21.37 3.76 -1.33
CA HIS A 71 -22.30 3.28 -2.36
C HIS A 71 -21.67 3.25 -3.76
N ALA A 72 -20.87 4.28 -4.10
CA ALA A 72 -20.17 4.32 -5.38
C ALA A 72 -19.13 3.18 -5.47
N ALA A 73 -18.34 2.95 -4.41
CA ALA A 73 -17.33 1.91 -4.37
C ALA A 73 -17.94 0.50 -4.46
N GLU A 74 -19.06 0.25 -3.78
CA GLU A 74 -19.83 -1.00 -3.89
C GLU A 74 -20.33 -1.22 -5.33
N ALA A 75 -20.94 -0.19 -5.93
CA ALA A 75 -21.41 -0.27 -7.31
C ALA A 75 -20.26 -0.54 -8.30
N PHE A 76 -19.08 0.07 -8.11
CA PHE A 76 -17.89 -0.21 -8.93
C PHE A 76 -17.38 -1.64 -8.73
N HIS A 77 -17.38 -2.16 -7.50
CA HIS A 77 -16.98 -3.53 -7.22
C HIS A 77 -17.90 -4.54 -7.93
N ASP A 78 -19.22 -4.31 -7.90
CA ASP A 78 -20.19 -5.18 -8.57
C ASP A 78 -19.99 -5.22 -10.09
N VAL A 79 -19.63 -4.09 -10.71
CA VAL A 79 -19.31 -4.00 -12.14
C VAL A 79 -18.05 -4.81 -12.46
N ILE A 80 -16.97 -4.64 -11.69
CA ILE A 80 -15.71 -5.38 -11.90
C ILE A 80 -15.90 -6.89 -11.66
N ALA A 81 -16.65 -7.27 -10.62
CA ALA A 81 -16.90 -8.67 -10.30
C ALA A 81 -17.80 -9.34 -11.37
N HIS A 82 -18.77 -8.62 -11.92
CA HIS A 82 -19.58 -9.09 -13.05
C HIS A 82 -18.74 -9.28 -14.33
N GLU A 83 -17.83 -8.36 -14.64
CA GLU A 83 -16.89 -8.50 -15.77
C GLU A 83 -15.88 -9.64 -15.57
N ALA A 84 -15.47 -9.91 -14.32
CA ALA A 84 -14.56 -10.99 -13.97
C ALA A 84 -15.25 -12.36 -13.76
N GLY A 85 -16.58 -12.44 -13.89
CA GLY A 85 -17.34 -13.69 -13.73
C GLY A 85 -17.42 -14.22 -12.29
N LEU A 86 -17.15 -13.39 -11.28
CA LEU A 86 -17.19 -13.75 -9.87
C LEU A 86 -18.54 -13.36 -9.26
N ARG A 87 -19.26 -14.34 -8.68
CA ARG A 87 -20.48 -14.06 -7.90
C ARG A 87 -20.11 -13.36 -6.60
N VAL A 88 -20.57 -12.12 -6.43
CA VAL A 88 -20.51 -11.42 -5.14
C VAL A 88 -21.74 -11.80 -4.34
N ASP A 89 -21.57 -12.65 -3.32
CA ASP A 89 -22.63 -12.88 -2.35
C ASP A 89 -22.66 -11.70 -1.36
N ARG A 90 -23.82 -11.02 -1.35
CA ARG A 90 -24.09 -9.81 -0.58
C ARG A 90 -24.25 -10.19 0.91
N LEU A 91 -23.41 -9.61 1.80
CA LEU A 91 -23.57 -9.71 3.27
C LEU A 91 -24.62 -8.72 3.76
#